data_AF-A0A6L7W0H5-F1
#
_entry.id   AF-A0A6L7W0H5-F1
#
_cell.length_a   1.000
_cell.length_b   1.000
_cell.length_c   1.000
_cell.angle_alpha   90.00
_cell.angle_beta   90.00
_cell.angle_gamma   90.00
#
_symmetry.space_group_name_H-M   'P 1'
#
loop_
_entity.id
_entity.type
_entity.pdbx_description
1 polymer ?
#
loop_
_entity_poly.entity_id
_entity_poly.type
_entity_poly.pdbx_seq_one_letter_code
_entity_poly.pdbx_strand_id
1 'polypeptide(L)'
;MIYLPYIYGGQNLHKGPFNPEGSLVAPYNRLAAKVLESDLTVFDPAKVGVCLFGALEVLLMILLRNRLPWWPLHPLGLAFQNTTGPRIYAFSIFLTWAAKSLIMRIGGIGLYRRAAPFFIGLPIGYVAGVFLSSLVDYIWFPLGDGHYVHGW
;
A
#
# COMPACT_ATOMS: atom_id res chain seq x y z
N MET A 1 20.21 19.12 -14.76
CA MET A 1 19.44 17.87 -14.56
C MET A 1 18.25 18.03 -13.57
N ILE A 2 17.59 19.20 -13.49
CA ILE A 2 16.44 19.44 -12.57
C ILE A 2 15.09 19.43 -13.32
N TYR A 3 15.11 19.51 -14.66
CA TYR A 3 13.92 19.62 -15.49
C TYR A 3 13.10 18.32 -15.61
N LEU A 4 13.79 17.17 -15.68
CA LEU A 4 13.14 15.86 -15.81
C LEU A 4 12.28 15.47 -14.59
N PRO A 5 12.74 15.60 -13.33
CA PRO A 5 11.90 15.30 -12.16
C PRO A 5 10.76 16.31 -11.95
N TYR A 6 10.85 17.51 -12.51
CA TYR A 6 9.76 18.51 -12.47
C TYR A 6 8.63 18.16 -13.45
N ILE A 7 8.97 17.60 -14.63
CA ILE A 7 7.97 17.19 -15.63
C ILE A 7 7.47 15.75 -15.41
N TYR A 8 8.32 14.85 -14.90
CA TYR A 8 8.01 13.42 -14.82
C TYR A 8 7.94 12.85 -13.39
N GLY A 9 8.27 13.63 -12.35
CA GLY A 9 8.05 13.27 -10.95
C GLY A 9 8.90 12.12 -10.41
N GLY A 10 9.74 12.42 -9.41
CA GLY A 10 10.62 11.45 -8.73
C GLY A 10 9.93 10.56 -7.69
N GLN A 11 8.82 9.91 -8.02
CA GLN A 11 8.21 8.85 -7.19
C GLN A 11 7.93 7.58 -8.02
N ASN A 12 8.92 6.68 -8.07
CA ASN A 12 8.93 5.50 -8.95
C ASN A 12 8.22 4.25 -8.40
N LEU A 13 7.24 4.37 -7.50
CA LEU A 13 6.58 3.19 -6.90
C LEU A 13 5.04 3.18 -7.01
N HIS A 14 4.43 4.20 -7.61
CA HIS A 14 2.98 4.25 -7.81
C HIS A 14 2.66 4.48 -9.29
N LYS A 15 1.58 3.89 -9.81
CA LYS A 15 1.17 3.99 -11.23
C LYS A 15 0.57 5.37 -11.61
N GLY A 16 0.23 6.19 -10.60
CA GLY A 16 -0.30 7.55 -10.79
C GLY A 16 0.42 8.40 -11.85
N PRO A 17 1.76 8.50 -11.87
CA PRO A 17 2.48 9.40 -12.78
C PRO A 17 2.27 9.15 -14.27
N PHE A 18 1.81 7.95 -14.66
CA PHE A 18 1.74 7.53 -16.06
C PHE A 18 0.30 7.35 -16.59
N ASN A 19 -0.73 7.61 -15.77
CA ASN A 19 -2.13 7.63 -16.21
C ASN A 19 -2.59 9.07 -16.52
N PRO A 20 -3.38 9.31 -17.58
CA PRO A 20 -4.00 10.62 -17.85
C PRO A 20 -4.81 11.15 -16.66
N GLU A 21 -5.42 10.26 -15.88
CA GLU A 21 -6.21 10.56 -14.68
C GLU A 21 -5.37 10.66 -13.39
N GLY A 22 -4.12 10.17 -13.40
CA GLY A 22 -3.23 10.07 -12.24
C GLY A 22 -2.12 11.13 -12.20
N SER A 23 -2.16 12.10 -13.10
CA SER A 23 -1.12 13.12 -13.27
C SER A 23 -0.67 13.69 -11.93
N LEU A 24 0.63 13.56 -11.64
CA LEU A 24 1.28 14.11 -10.44
C LEU A 24 1.07 15.63 -10.30
N VAL A 25 0.66 16.28 -11.38
CA VAL A 25 0.21 17.68 -11.41
C VAL A 25 -1.00 17.90 -10.50
N ALA A 26 -1.94 16.96 -10.39
CA ALA A 26 -3.11 17.11 -9.53
C ALA A 26 -2.77 17.14 -8.03
N PRO A 27 -2.02 16.18 -7.46
CA PRO A 27 -1.56 16.27 -6.08
C PRO A 27 -0.55 17.41 -5.87
N TYR A 28 0.35 17.68 -6.83
CA TYR A 28 1.27 18.83 -6.76
C TYR A 28 0.51 20.16 -6.72
N ASN A 29 -0.44 20.38 -7.62
CA ASN A 29 -1.27 21.59 -7.65
C ASN A 29 -2.17 21.70 -6.41
N ARG A 30 -2.68 20.58 -5.87
CA ARG A 30 -3.43 20.58 -4.60
C ARG A 30 -2.53 20.96 -3.42
N LEU A 31 -1.29 20.50 -3.39
CA LEU A 31 -0.33 20.88 -2.37
C LEU A 31 0.11 22.34 -2.53
N ALA A 32 0.45 22.77 -3.75
CA ALA A 32 0.82 24.14 -4.06
C ALA A 32 -0.32 25.12 -3.77
N ALA A 33 -1.56 24.79 -4.17
CA ALA A 33 -2.74 25.59 -3.83
C ALA A 33 -2.92 25.65 -2.31
N LYS A 34 -2.84 24.52 -1.60
CA LYS A 34 -2.94 24.53 -0.13
C LYS A 34 -1.83 25.33 0.54
N VAL A 35 -0.60 25.31 0.02
CA VAL A 35 0.54 26.09 0.55
C VAL A 35 0.38 27.57 0.27
N LEU A 36 -0.08 27.94 -0.94
CA LEU A 36 -0.29 29.33 -1.38
C LEU A 36 -1.55 29.95 -0.74
N GLU A 37 -2.57 29.16 -0.45
CA GLU A 37 -3.83 29.58 0.17
C GLU A 37 -3.76 29.53 1.71
N SER A 38 -2.84 28.75 2.28
CA SER A 38 -2.65 28.71 3.73
C SER A 38 -1.81 29.88 4.24
N ASP A 39 -2.29 30.59 5.25
CA ASP A 39 -1.46 31.48 6.05
C ASP A 39 -0.40 30.66 6.81
N LEU A 40 0.79 30.52 6.20
CA LEU A 40 1.91 29.73 6.72
C LEU A 40 2.47 30.24 8.08
N THR A 41 2.00 31.39 8.56
CA THR A 41 2.62 32.15 9.64
C THR A 41 1.81 32.20 10.94
N VAL A 42 0.61 31.60 11.00
CA VAL A 42 -0.21 31.62 12.22
C VAL A 42 -0.10 30.29 12.97
N PHE A 43 0.42 30.35 14.20
CA PHE A 43 0.42 29.23 15.13
C PHE A 43 -1.03 28.82 15.43
N ASP A 44 -1.43 27.66 14.93
CA ASP A 44 -2.77 27.11 15.14
C ASP A 44 -2.74 26.12 16.33
N PRO A 45 -3.24 26.53 17.51
CA PRO A 45 -3.24 25.68 18.69
C PRO A 45 -4.08 24.41 18.51
N ALA A 46 -5.07 24.40 17.60
CA ALA A 46 -5.86 23.21 17.32
C ALA A 46 -5.03 22.14 16.59
N LYS A 47 -4.20 22.54 15.61
CA LYS A 47 -3.29 21.61 14.90
C LYS A 47 -2.25 21.02 15.85
N VAL A 48 -1.70 21.84 16.75
CA VAL A 48 -0.76 21.38 17.78
C VAL A 48 -1.45 20.42 18.74
N GLY A 49 -2.69 20.72 19.15
CA GLY A 49 -3.50 19.83 19.99
C GLY A 49 -3.71 18.45 19.36
N VAL A 50 -4.07 18.39 18.07
CA VAL A 50 -4.24 17.11 17.35
C VAL A 50 -2.92 16.34 17.24
N CYS A 51 -1.81 17.02 16.92
CA CYS A 51 -0.49 16.38 16.87
C CYS A 51 -0.06 15.81 18.22
N LEU A 52 -0.23 16.57 19.31
CA LEU A 52 0.11 16.12 20.66
C LEU A 52 -0.79 14.96 21.10
N PHE A 53 -2.08 15.00 20.76
CA PHE A 53 -3.01 13.91 21.03
C PHE A 53 -2.58 12.61 20.32
N GLY A 54 -2.26 12.69 19.02
CA GLY A 54 -1.76 11.54 18.27
C GLY A 54 -0.42 11.01 18.82
N ALA A 55 0.49 11.90 19.22
CA ALA A 55 1.75 11.51 19.85
C ALA A 55 1.52 10.79 21.20
N LEU A 56 0.55 11.26 21.98
CA LEU A 56 0.17 10.66 23.27
C LEU A 56 -0.47 9.29 23.09
N GLU A 57 -1.37 9.11 22.11
CA GLU A 57 -1.96 7.81 21.79
C GLU A 57 -0.90 6.77 21.39
N VAL A 58 0.06 7.16 20.55
CA VAL A 58 1.15 6.28 20.13
C VAL A 58 2.05 5.93 21.32
N LEU A 59 2.41 6.91 22.16
CA LEU A 59 3.21 6.67 23.35
C LEU A 59 2.50 5.73 24.34
N LEU A 60 1.20 5.93 24.55
CA LEU A 60 0.37 5.08 25.39
C LEU A 60 0.33 3.65 24.85
N MET A 61 0.12 3.46 23.55
CA MET A 61 0.14 2.15 22.91
C MET A 61 1.50 1.45 23.05
N ILE A 62 2.61 2.17 22.90
CA ILE A 62 3.96 1.62 23.08
C ILE A 62 4.16 1.17 24.53
N LEU A 63 3.76 1.99 25.51
CA LEU A 63 3.90 1.67 26.93
C LEU A 63 3.05 0.46 27.33
N LEU A 64 1.79 0.41 26.88
CA LEU A 64 0.89 -0.72 27.12
C LEU A 64 1.41 -2.00 26.47
N ARG A 65 1.92 -1.93 25.23
CA ARG A 65 2.52 -3.09 24.55
C ARG A 65 3.77 -3.60 25.24
N ASN A 66 4.62 -2.71 25.78
CA ASN A 66 5.83 -3.10 26.50
C ASN A 66 5.56 -3.71 27.88
N ARG A 67 4.45 -3.34 28.53
CA ARG A 67 4.08 -3.85 29.86
C ARG A 67 3.16 -5.07 29.81
N LEU A 68 2.35 -5.20 28.75
CA LEU A 68 1.32 -6.22 28.62
C LEU A 68 1.54 -6.99 27.30
N PRO A 69 2.44 -8.00 27.29
CA PRO A 69 2.75 -8.76 26.07
C PRO A 69 1.56 -9.56 25.51
N TRP A 70 0.45 -9.69 26.25
CA TRP A 70 -0.79 -10.32 25.77
C TRP A 70 -1.76 -9.35 25.08
N TRP A 71 -1.48 -8.04 25.07
CA TRP A 71 -2.44 -7.04 24.61
C TRP A 71 -2.81 -7.27 23.12
N PRO A 72 -4.11 -7.48 22.80
CA PRO A 72 -4.55 -7.92 21.46
C PRO A 72 -4.53 -6.80 20.41
N LEU A 73 -4.39 -5.54 20.85
CA LEU A 73 -4.44 -4.36 20.00
C LEU A 73 -3.06 -4.07 19.41
N HIS A 74 -2.85 -4.46 18.16
CA HIS A 74 -1.57 -4.30 17.49
C HIS A 74 -1.46 -2.89 16.88
N PRO A 75 -0.42 -2.09 17.21
CA PRO A 75 -0.28 -0.70 16.74
C PRO A 75 -0.21 -0.55 15.21
N LEU A 76 0.14 -1.62 14.46
CA LEU A 76 -0.02 -1.62 12.99
C LEU A 76 -1.48 -1.35 12.56
N GLY A 77 -2.47 -1.89 13.25
CA GLY A 77 -3.88 -1.69 12.89
C GLY A 77 -4.28 -0.21 12.97
N LEU A 78 -3.76 0.50 13.99
CA LEU A 78 -3.95 1.93 14.15
C LEU A 78 -3.14 2.74 13.12
N ALA A 79 -1.91 2.34 12.82
CA ALA A 79 -1.09 3.02 11.81
C ALA A 79 -1.70 2.95 10.41
N PHE A 80 -2.41 1.87 10.09
CA PHE A 80 -2.99 1.63 8.77
C PHE A 80 -4.49 1.94 8.68
N GLN A 81 -5.12 2.44 9.74
CA GLN A 81 -6.57 2.64 9.83
C GLN A 81 -7.18 3.50 8.70
N ASN A 82 -6.42 4.47 8.18
CA ASN A 82 -6.87 5.39 7.13
C ASN A 82 -6.22 5.09 5.76
N THR A 83 -5.69 3.89 5.57
CA THR A 83 -5.10 3.50 4.27
C THR A 83 -6.07 2.59 3.51
N THR A 84 -6.21 2.81 2.21
CA THR A 84 -7.09 2.00 1.35
C THR A 84 -6.64 0.53 1.30
N GLY A 85 -5.33 0.29 1.45
CA GLY A 85 -4.71 -1.04 1.38
C GLY A 85 -5.37 -2.07 2.32
N PRO A 86 -5.33 -1.91 3.65
CA PRO A 86 -5.95 -2.85 4.57
C PRO A 86 -7.42 -3.10 4.31
N ARG A 87 -8.19 -2.09 3.85
CA ARG A 87 -9.61 -2.28 3.53
C ARG A 87 -9.82 -3.23 2.36
N ILE A 88 -8.99 -3.12 1.32
CA ILE A 88 -9.04 -3.98 0.14
C ILE A 88 -8.43 -5.36 0.44
N TYR A 89 -7.31 -5.40 1.17
CA TYR A 89 -6.55 -6.62 1.42
C TYR A 89 -6.97 -7.38 2.68
N ALA A 90 -7.91 -6.86 3.50
CA ALA A 90 -8.34 -7.50 4.75
C ALA A 90 -8.74 -8.96 4.55
N PHE A 91 -9.50 -9.25 3.48
CA PHE A 91 -9.92 -10.60 3.16
C PHE A 91 -8.74 -11.50 2.78
N SER A 92 -7.81 -11.01 1.96
CA SER A 92 -6.60 -11.74 1.58
C SER A 92 -5.68 -12.02 2.77
N ILE A 93 -5.56 -11.05 3.69
CA ILE A 93 -4.82 -11.20 4.94
C ILE A 93 -5.49 -12.26 5.82
N PHE A 94 -6.81 -12.22 5.96
CA PHE A 94 -7.58 -13.21 6.71
C PHE A 94 -7.40 -14.62 6.12
N LEU A 95 -7.50 -14.76 4.80
CA LEU A 95 -7.30 -16.04 4.12
C LEU A 95 -5.87 -16.57 4.31
N THR A 96 -4.87 -15.69 4.21
CA THR A 96 -3.46 -16.04 4.46
C THR A 96 -3.25 -16.51 5.90
N TRP A 97 -3.83 -15.80 6.86
CA TRP A 97 -3.78 -16.19 8.27
C TRP A 97 -4.48 -17.53 8.52
N ALA A 98 -5.67 -17.75 7.95
CA ALA A 98 -6.43 -18.98 8.11
C ALA A 98 -5.67 -20.17 7.50
N ALA A 99 -5.16 -20.03 6.29
CA ALA A 99 -4.37 -21.06 5.61
C ALA A 99 -3.08 -21.39 6.39
N LYS A 100 -2.34 -20.37 6.84
CA LYS A 100 -1.14 -20.56 7.66
C LYS A 100 -1.45 -21.27 8.98
N SER A 101 -2.50 -20.83 9.67
CA SER A 101 -2.96 -21.42 10.93
C SER A 101 -3.33 -22.89 10.76
N LEU A 102 -4.01 -23.25 9.66
CA LEU A 102 -4.38 -24.62 9.33
C LEU A 102 -3.15 -25.49 9.03
N ILE A 103 -2.23 -25.01 8.19
CA ILE A 103 -1.00 -25.73 7.83
C ILE A 103 -0.15 -26.01 9.07
N MET A 104 -0.01 -25.01 9.95
CA MET A 104 0.72 -25.14 11.20
C MET A 104 0.04 -26.12 12.18
N ARG A 105 -1.30 -26.12 12.25
CA ARG A 105 -2.06 -27.05 13.11
C ARG A 105 -1.98 -28.51 12.63
N ILE A 106 -2.04 -28.76 11.33
CA ILE A 106 -2.11 -30.13 10.79
C ILE A 106 -0.72 -30.75 10.67
N GLY A 107 0.27 -30.00 10.17
CA GLY A 107 1.54 -30.59 9.73
C GLY A 107 2.81 -29.91 10.27
N GLY A 108 2.66 -28.98 11.21
CA GLY A 108 3.77 -28.29 11.86
C GLY A 108 4.73 -27.60 10.88
N ILE A 109 5.99 -27.44 11.29
CA ILE A 109 7.03 -26.73 10.52
C ILE A 109 7.36 -27.42 9.19
N GLY A 110 7.24 -28.75 9.13
CA GLY A 110 7.59 -29.55 7.96
C GLY A 110 6.63 -29.32 6.79
N LEU A 111 5.31 -29.33 7.08
CA LEU A 111 4.30 -29.04 6.06
C LEU A 111 4.35 -27.57 5.64
N TYR A 112 4.66 -26.65 6.56
CA TYR A 112 4.88 -25.25 6.23
C TYR A 112 5.97 -25.05 5.17
N ARG A 113 7.14 -25.71 5.32
CA ARG A 113 8.23 -25.63 4.33
C ARG A 113 7.83 -26.22 2.97
N ARG A 114 6.97 -27.25 2.95
CA ARG A 114 6.45 -27.84 1.70
C ARG A 114 5.36 -26.98 1.04
N ALA A 115 4.58 -26.25 1.83
CA ALA A 115 3.54 -25.36 1.32
C ALA A 115 4.09 -23.99 0.87
N ALA A 116 5.23 -23.56 1.38
CA ALA A 116 5.89 -22.31 0.98
C ALA A 116 6.03 -22.10 -0.54
N PRO A 117 6.52 -23.06 -1.34
CA PRO A 117 6.61 -22.88 -2.80
C PRO A 117 5.25 -22.68 -3.48
N PHE A 118 4.15 -23.23 -2.96
CA PHE A 118 2.81 -23.00 -3.50
C PHE A 118 2.38 -21.54 -3.37
N PHE A 119 2.53 -20.96 -2.18
CA PHE A 119 2.14 -19.55 -1.94
C PHE A 119 3.04 -18.56 -2.69
N ILE A 120 4.32 -18.89 -2.88
CA ILE A 120 5.24 -18.10 -3.72
C ILE A 120 4.88 -18.25 -5.21
N GLY A 121 4.38 -19.42 -5.62
CA GLY A 121 3.91 -19.67 -6.98
C GLY A 121 2.69 -18.84 -7.39
N LEU A 122 1.80 -18.49 -6.45
CA LEU A 122 0.60 -17.68 -6.74
C LEU A 122 0.92 -16.29 -7.35
N PRO A 123 1.75 -15.42 -6.72
CA PRO A 123 2.10 -14.14 -7.32
C PRO A 123 2.94 -14.30 -8.58
N ILE A 124 3.82 -15.32 -8.66
CA ILE A 124 4.59 -15.61 -9.87
C ILE A 124 3.66 -15.96 -11.03
N GLY A 125 2.65 -16.80 -10.80
CA GLY A 125 1.65 -17.19 -11.79
C GLY A 125 0.81 -16.00 -12.25
N TYR A 126 0.43 -15.11 -11.34
CA TYR A 126 -0.25 -13.86 -11.69
C TYR A 126 0.61 -12.99 -12.61
N VAL A 127 1.87 -12.74 -12.24
CA VAL A 127 2.80 -11.93 -13.06
C VAL A 127 3.06 -12.58 -14.41
N ALA A 128 3.26 -13.90 -14.45
CA ALA A 128 3.44 -14.65 -15.69
C ALA A 128 2.20 -14.57 -16.59
N GLY A 129 0.99 -14.64 -16.02
CA GLY A 129 -0.26 -14.49 -16.76
C GLY A 129 -0.43 -13.09 -17.34
N VAL A 130 -0.15 -12.05 -16.56
CA VAL A 130 -0.15 -10.65 -17.04
C VAL A 130 0.87 -10.46 -18.16
N PHE A 131 2.08 -11.01 -17.99
CA PHE A 131 3.14 -10.94 -19.00
C PHE A 131 2.72 -11.64 -20.29
N LEU A 132 2.18 -12.86 -20.21
CA LEU A 132 1.72 -13.61 -21.38
C LEU A 132 0.58 -12.88 -22.10
N SER A 133 -0.41 -12.37 -21.36
CA SER A 133 -1.49 -11.58 -21.94
C SER A 133 -0.97 -10.31 -22.61
N SER A 134 0.04 -9.65 -22.01
CA SER A 134 0.68 -8.46 -22.61
C SER A 134 1.45 -8.80 -23.89
N LEU A 135 2.09 -9.98 -23.95
CA LEU A 135 2.76 -10.45 -25.17
C LEU A 135 1.77 -10.77 -26.29
N VAL A 136 0.64 -11.41 -25.95
CA VAL A 136 -0.42 -11.69 -26.92
C VAL A 136 -0.98 -10.38 -27.49
N ASP A 137 -1.24 -9.41 -26.62
CA ASP A 137 -1.73 -8.09 -27.04
C ASP A 137 -0.72 -7.37 -27.95
N TYR A 138 0.57 -7.46 -27.64
CA TYR A 138 1.63 -6.87 -28.47
C TYR A 138 1.72 -7.47 -29.87
N ILE A 139 1.53 -8.80 -30.01
CA ILE A 139 1.68 -9.49 -31.29
C ILE A 139 0.42 -9.34 -32.16
N TRP A 140 -0.77 -9.46 -31.56
CA TRP A 140 -2.03 -9.48 -32.30
C TRP A 140 -2.72 -8.12 -32.42
N PHE A 141 -2.44 -7.16 -31.53
CA PHE A 141 -3.07 -5.83 -31.52
C PHE A 141 -2.04 -4.69 -31.53
N PRO A 142 -1.16 -4.60 -32.55
CA PRO A 142 -0.06 -3.62 -32.60
C PRO A 142 -0.50 -2.16 -32.83
N LEU A 143 -1.77 -1.89 -33.18
CA LEU A 143 -2.27 -0.57 -33.59
C LEU A 143 -2.94 0.24 -32.46
N GLY A 144 -2.83 -0.20 -31.20
CA GLY A 144 -3.28 0.56 -30.03
C GLY A 144 -4.58 0.08 -29.38
N ASP A 145 -5.21 -0.97 -29.91
CA ASP A 145 -6.39 -1.64 -29.32
C ASP A 145 -6.01 -2.72 -28.28
N GLY A 146 -4.94 -2.48 -27.52
CA GLY A 146 -4.54 -3.38 -26.43
C GLY A 146 -5.56 -3.37 -25.29
N HIS A 147 -5.84 -4.53 -24.71
CA HIS A 147 -6.85 -4.64 -23.66
C HIS A 147 -6.25 -4.29 -22.29
N TYR A 148 -7.10 -3.83 -21.36
CA TYR A 148 -6.66 -3.60 -20.00
C TYR A 148 -6.41 -4.93 -19.28
N VAL A 149 -5.15 -5.36 -19.24
CA VAL A 149 -4.76 -6.67 -18.67
C VAL A 149 -4.71 -6.65 -17.14
N HIS A 150 -4.32 -5.52 -16.55
CA HIS A 150 -4.33 -5.37 -15.10
C HIS A 150 -4.36 -3.90 -14.66
N GLY A 151 -4.92 -3.67 -13.50
CA GLY A 151 -4.57 -2.51 -12.69
C GLY A 151 -5.42 -2.42 -11.44
N TRP A 152 -5.06 -1.43 -10.62
CA TRP A 152 -5.43 -1.27 -9.22
C TRP A 152 -6.11 0.08 -9.05
#